data_AF-A0A5S3VF28-F1
#
_entry.id   AF-A0A5S3VF28-F1
#
_cell.length_a   1.000
_cell.length_b   1.000
_cell.length_c   1.000
_cell.angle_alpha   90.00
_cell.angle_beta   90.00
_cell.angle_gamma   90.00
#
_symmetry.space_group_name_H-M   'P 1'
#
loop_
_entity.id
_entity.type
_entity.pdbx_description
1 polymer ?
#
loop_
_entity_poly.entity_id
_entity_poly.type
_entity_poly.pdbx_seq_one_letter_code
_entity_poly.pdbx_strand_id
1 'polypeptide(L)'
;MSKQAKKQSLLGQSQGKRPNRRPTPKRTNPTANNTVTHSTPVVEEKSRSKAKWLIMGILVIFIIAFPKPKLLTYEKLGLVAQSIYWPGLPGVDPVLLDSTLYPQPALDRNTLYLCGDRVDPKTCQKYQIIEQKGIFSVIYKYILN
;
A
#
# COMPACT_ATOMS: atom_id res chain seq x y z
N MET A 1 46.02 -14.11 15.79
CA MET A 1 46.17 -15.59 15.80
C MET A 1 44.82 -16.25 15.50
N SER A 2 44.73 -17.59 15.48
CA SER A 2 43.51 -18.38 15.16
C SER A 2 42.27 -17.91 15.94
N LYS A 3 41.08 -17.68 15.37
CA LYS A 3 40.15 -18.52 14.57
C LYS A 3 39.47 -19.68 15.34
N GLN A 4 38.13 -19.72 15.23
CA GLN A 4 37.21 -20.88 15.28
C GLN A 4 37.00 -21.59 16.65
N ALA A 5 36.00 -22.47 16.84
CA ALA A 5 34.59 -22.52 16.38
C ALA A 5 33.81 -23.70 17.03
N LYS A 6 32.47 -23.58 17.09
CA LYS A 6 31.41 -24.63 17.12
C LYS A 6 31.82 -26.12 17.27
N LYS A 7 31.27 -26.78 18.31
CA LYS A 7 30.78 -28.17 18.37
C LYS A 7 29.70 -28.21 19.48
N GLN A 8 28.47 -28.72 19.31
CA GLN A 8 28.01 -30.07 18.91
C GLN A 8 28.57 -31.19 19.80
N SER A 9 27.79 -31.58 20.81
CA SER A 9 27.93 -32.89 21.45
C SER A 9 27.24 -33.94 20.59
N LEU A 10 27.97 -34.98 20.20
CA LEU A 10 27.46 -36.13 19.45
C LEU A 10 27.45 -37.38 20.34
N LEU A 11 26.69 -38.39 19.92
CA LEU A 11 26.41 -39.67 20.60
C LEU A 11 27.54 -40.27 21.45
N GLY A 12 27.19 -40.61 22.69
CA GLY A 12 27.84 -41.59 23.57
C GLY A 12 27.02 -41.72 24.87
N GLN A 13 26.90 -42.86 25.56
CA GLN A 13 27.31 -44.27 25.34
C GLN A 13 26.11 -45.12 25.86
N SER A 14 25.58 -46.17 25.23
CA SER A 14 26.14 -47.43 24.70
C SER A 14 26.41 -48.53 25.76
N GLN A 15 25.90 -49.74 25.48
CA GLN A 15 26.10 -51.04 26.16
C GLN A 15 25.22 -51.35 27.41
N GLY A 16 24.66 -52.57 27.59
CA GLY A 16 24.72 -53.75 26.71
C GLY A 16 23.82 -54.97 27.07
N LYS A 17 23.83 -55.97 26.14
CA LYS A 17 23.39 -57.40 26.15
C LYS A 17 22.50 -57.94 27.31
N ARG A 18 21.28 -58.52 27.11
CA ARG A 18 20.84 -59.79 26.41
C ARG A 18 21.41 -61.11 27.00
N PRO A 19 20.72 -62.30 27.00
CA PRO A 19 19.36 -62.64 26.49
C PRO A 19 18.49 -63.73 27.23
N ASN A 20 17.23 -63.91 26.78
CA ASN A 20 16.46 -65.17 26.55
C ASN A 20 16.00 -66.13 27.70
N ARG A 21 14.66 -66.26 27.87
CA ARG A 21 13.93 -67.57 27.88
C ARG A 21 12.47 -67.40 27.38
N ARG A 22 11.89 -68.46 26.79
CA ARG A 22 10.51 -68.58 26.19
C ARG A 22 10.03 -70.03 26.51
N PRO A 23 8.71 -70.42 26.57
CA PRO A 23 7.59 -69.87 25.80
C PRO A 23 6.21 -69.67 26.49
N THR A 24 5.27 -69.16 25.68
CA THR A 24 3.80 -68.99 25.80
C THR A 24 3.01 -70.28 26.10
N PRO A 25 1.69 -70.26 26.41
CA PRO A 25 0.68 -69.16 26.30
C PRO A 25 0.02 -68.84 27.68
N LYS A 26 -1.20 -68.29 27.90
CA LYS A 26 -2.39 -67.70 27.20
C LYS A 26 -3.15 -66.91 28.31
N ARG A 27 -3.97 -65.85 28.15
CA ARG A 27 -4.47 -64.98 27.07
C ARG A 27 -4.73 -63.58 27.70
N THR A 28 -4.58 -62.49 26.95
CA THR A 28 -4.88 -61.11 27.40
C THR A 28 -6.19 -60.57 26.78
N ASN A 29 -6.85 -59.60 27.43
CA ASN A 29 -6.93 -58.21 26.91
C ASN A 29 -7.43 -57.23 28.01
N PRO A 30 -7.01 -55.94 28.01
CA PRO A 30 -7.18 -55.05 29.16
C PRO A 30 -8.21 -53.93 28.97
N THR A 31 -8.77 -53.45 30.08
CA THR A 31 -9.49 -52.16 30.16
C THR A 31 -8.50 -51.00 30.12
N ALA A 32 -8.63 -50.10 29.14
CA ALA A 32 -7.92 -48.82 29.12
C ALA A 32 -8.71 -47.77 28.34
N ASN A 33 -9.50 -46.94 29.02
CA ASN A 33 -9.97 -45.67 28.46
C ASN A 33 -8.75 -44.78 28.22
N ASN A 34 -8.57 -44.29 26.99
CA ASN A 34 -7.69 -43.17 26.65
C ASN A 34 -8.09 -42.60 25.28
N THR A 35 -9.33 -42.15 25.15
CA THR A 35 -9.75 -41.36 23.98
C THR A 35 -9.03 -40.02 24.05
N VAL A 36 -8.03 -39.84 23.18
CA VAL A 36 -7.10 -38.70 23.22
C VAL A 36 -7.87 -37.38 23.17
N THR A 37 -7.69 -36.55 24.20
CA THR A 37 -8.05 -35.12 24.13
C THR A 37 -7.17 -34.47 23.08
N HIS A 38 -7.67 -34.42 21.83
CA HIS A 38 -7.08 -33.59 20.80
C HIS A 38 -7.26 -32.13 21.22
N SER A 39 -6.22 -31.59 21.88
CA SER A 39 -5.94 -30.16 21.84
C SER A 39 -5.68 -29.80 20.39
N THR A 40 -6.75 -29.43 19.68
CA THR A 40 -6.62 -28.73 18.41
C THR A 40 -5.73 -27.52 18.66
N PRO A 41 -4.73 -27.25 17.82
CA PRO A 41 -4.18 -25.91 17.79
C PRO A 41 -5.37 -25.01 17.42
N VAL A 42 -5.75 -24.12 18.35
CA VAL A 42 -6.55 -22.95 17.99
C VAL A 42 -5.62 -22.11 17.12
N VAL A 43 -5.62 -22.44 15.82
CA VAL A 43 -5.23 -21.51 14.79
C VAL A 43 -6.21 -20.36 14.96
N GLU A 44 -5.77 -19.33 15.68
CA GLU A 44 -6.45 -18.05 15.70
C GLU A 44 -6.56 -17.63 14.23
N GLU A 45 -7.73 -17.82 13.62
CA GLU A 45 -7.98 -17.40 12.26
C GLU A 45 -8.04 -15.87 12.27
N LYS A 46 -6.85 -15.26 12.30
CA LYS A 46 -6.59 -13.86 12.63
C LYS A 46 -7.45 -12.96 11.74
N SER A 47 -8.60 -12.59 12.29
CA SER A 47 -9.83 -12.39 11.49
C SER A 47 -9.60 -11.55 10.24
N ARG A 48 -9.49 -12.25 9.10
CA ARG A 48 -9.04 -11.66 7.82
C ARG A 48 -10.04 -10.59 7.32
N SER A 49 -11.29 -10.67 7.79
CA SER A 49 -12.31 -9.63 7.65
C SER A 49 -11.96 -8.33 8.39
N LYS A 50 -11.53 -8.36 9.66
CA LYS A 50 -11.14 -7.16 10.42
C LYS A 50 -9.95 -6.45 9.77
N ALA A 51 -8.95 -7.22 9.32
CA ALA A 51 -7.82 -6.67 8.58
C ALA A 51 -8.25 -6.00 7.26
N LYS A 52 -9.13 -6.65 6.47
CA LYS A 52 -9.71 -6.06 5.25
C LYS A 52 -10.50 -4.77 5.53
N TRP A 53 -11.30 -4.74 6.59
CA TRP A 53 -12.06 -3.55 6.99
C TRP A 53 -11.15 -2.39 7.42
N LEU A 54 -10.08 -2.68 8.16
CA LEU A 54 -9.10 -1.67 8.58
C LEU A 54 -8.35 -1.09 7.36
N ILE A 55 -7.94 -1.95 6.41
CA ILE A 55 -7.34 -1.52 5.13
C ILE A 55 -8.32 -0.67 4.30
N MET A 56 -9.60 -1.06 4.22
CA MET A 56 -10.62 -0.27 3.52
C MET A 56 -10.89 1.09 4.20
N GLY A 57 -10.94 1.14 5.53
CA GLY A 57 -11.06 2.39 6.28
C GLY A 57 -9.89 3.33 6.00
N ILE A 58 -8.66 2.82 6.03
CA ILE A 58 -7.45 3.57 5.63
C ILE A 58 -7.59 4.07 4.18
N LEU A 59 -7.94 3.20 3.23
CA LEU A 59 -8.07 3.56 1.81
C LEU A 59 -9.11 4.68 1.59
N VAL A 60 -10.27 4.61 2.26
CA VAL A 60 -11.31 5.66 2.20
C VAL A 60 -10.79 6.97 2.79
N ILE A 61 -10.07 6.94 3.92
CA ILE A 61 -9.43 8.13 4.50
C ILE A 61 -8.42 8.75 3.52
N PHE A 62 -7.56 7.95 2.89
CA PHE A 62 -6.65 8.43 1.84
C PHE A 62 -7.40 9.06 0.67
N ILE A 63 -8.46 8.43 0.17
CA ILE A 63 -9.27 8.94 -0.95
C ILE A 63 -9.98 10.26 -0.59
N ILE A 64 -10.32 10.50 0.68
CA ILE A 64 -10.94 11.75 1.13
C ILE A 64 -9.89 12.83 1.38
N ALA A 65 -8.81 12.51 2.10
CA ALA A 65 -7.79 13.46 2.53
C ALA A 65 -6.88 13.94 1.40
N PHE A 66 -6.61 13.12 0.38
CA PHE A 66 -5.73 13.52 -0.71
C PHE A 66 -6.47 14.35 -1.76
N PRO A 67 -5.96 15.56 -2.09
CA PRO A 67 -6.56 16.45 -3.08
C PRO A 67 -6.43 15.83 -4.46
N LYS A 68 -7.57 15.73 -5.16
CA LYS A 68 -7.68 15.03 -6.44
C LYS A 68 -7.18 15.91 -7.58
N PRO A 69 -6.35 15.40 -8.51
CA PRO A 69 -6.03 16.13 -9.72
C PRO A 69 -7.29 16.34 -10.59
N LYS A 70 -7.29 17.44 -11.32
CA LYS A 70 -8.33 17.88 -12.26
C LYS A 70 -7.71 18.04 -13.64
N LEU A 71 -8.51 17.90 -14.70
CA LEU A 71 -8.14 18.33 -16.04
C LEU A 71 -8.66 19.74 -16.25
N LEU A 72 -7.77 20.71 -16.50
CA LEU A 72 -8.15 22.09 -16.82
C LEU A 72 -8.04 22.32 -18.33
N THR A 73 -9.14 22.73 -18.97
CA THR A 73 -9.11 23.31 -20.31
C THR A 73 -9.06 24.82 -20.16
N TYR A 74 -8.02 25.47 -20.69
CA TYR A 74 -7.79 26.91 -20.52
C TYR A 74 -7.30 27.56 -21.81
N GLU A 75 -7.59 28.84 -21.98
CA GLU A 75 -7.32 29.61 -23.19
C GLU A 75 -6.52 30.88 -22.91
N LYS A 76 -5.73 31.29 -23.90
CA LYS A 76 -5.20 32.65 -24.03
C LYS A 76 -5.07 33.01 -25.51
N LEU A 77 -5.71 34.11 -25.94
CA LEU A 77 -5.63 34.65 -27.31
C LEU A 77 -6.05 33.63 -28.40
N GLY A 78 -7.13 32.87 -28.18
CA GLY A 78 -7.61 31.84 -29.11
C GLY A 78 -6.84 30.50 -29.06
N LEU A 79 -5.72 30.42 -28.33
CA LEU A 79 -4.98 29.19 -28.12
C LEU A 79 -5.53 28.45 -26.89
N VAL A 80 -6.18 27.31 -27.11
CA VAL A 80 -6.70 26.41 -26.07
C VAL A 80 -5.68 25.33 -25.72
N ALA A 81 -5.42 25.13 -24.43
CA ALA A 81 -4.55 24.10 -23.88
C ALA A 81 -5.29 23.25 -22.81
N GLN A 82 -4.77 22.06 -22.53
CA GLN A 82 -5.39 21.10 -21.60
C GLN A 82 -4.37 20.41 -20.68
N SER A 83 -4.09 21.00 -19.52
CA SER A 83 -3.14 20.47 -18.54
C SER A 83 -3.82 19.67 -17.43
N ILE A 84 -3.13 18.65 -16.90
CA ILE A 84 -3.49 18.05 -15.62
C ILE A 84 -2.99 18.96 -14.50
N TYR A 85 -3.92 19.49 -13.70
CA TYR A 85 -3.68 20.34 -12.54
C TYR A 85 -3.84 19.54 -11.25
N TRP A 86 -2.90 19.65 -10.33
CA TRP A 86 -2.99 19.07 -9.00
C TRP A 86 -2.92 20.18 -7.94
N PRO A 87 -3.90 20.29 -7.00
CA PRO A 87 -3.94 21.39 -6.04
C PRO A 87 -2.79 21.44 -5.02
N GLY A 88 -2.00 20.37 -4.90
CA GLY A 88 -1.07 20.18 -3.77
C GLY A 88 -1.79 19.84 -2.47
N LEU A 89 -1.07 19.23 -1.52
CA LEU A 89 -1.51 19.10 -0.13
C LEU A 89 -1.42 20.47 0.58
N PRO A 90 -2.09 20.69 1.73
CA PRO A 90 -1.91 21.92 2.51
C PRO A 90 -0.43 22.18 2.81
N GLY A 91 0.08 23.34 2.39
CA GLY A 91 1.51 23.69 2.51
C GLY A 91 2.42 23.20 1.37
N VAL A 92 1.87 22.55 0.35
CA VAL A 92 2.55 22.20 -0.90
C VAL A 92 1.93 23.01 -2.03
N ASP A 93 2.76 23.65 -2.87
CA ASP A 93 2.24 24.44 -3.99
C ASP A 93 1.47 23.58 -5.00
N PRO A 94 0.42 24.13 -5.64
CA PRO A 94 -0.22 23.49 -6.77
C PRO A 94 0.73 23.37 -7.95
N VAL A 95 0.52 22.35 -8.80
CA VAL A 95 1.36 22.07 -9.98
C VAL A 95 0.53 21.73 -11.21
N LEU A 96 1.04 22.08 -12.39
CA LEU A 96 0.66 21.45 -13.65
C LEU A 96 1.63 20.28 -13.88
N LEU A 97 1.14 19.08 -14.17
CA LEU A 97 2.01 17.95 -14.51
C LEU A 97 2.50 17.98 -15.98
N ASP A 98 2.03 18.97 -16.74
CA ASP A 98 2.22 19.13 -18.20
C ASP A 98 2.95 20.47 -18.52
N SER A 99 3.57 21.10 -17.52
CA SER A 99 4.28 22.37 -17.67
C SER A 99 5.32 22.60 -16.57
N THR A 100 6.37 23.36 -16.89
CA THR A 100 7.31 23.90 -15.89
C THR A 100 6.82 25.17 -15.21
N LEU A 101 5.71 25.76 -15.68
CA LEU A 101 5.14 26.99 -15.12
C LEU A 101 4.39 26.73 -13.82
N TYR A 102 4.53 27.65 -12.86
CA TYR A 102 3.87 27.56 -11.56
C TYR A 102 2.44 28.11 -11.64
N PRO A 103 1.40 27.32 -11.33
CA PRO A 103 0.04 27.83 -11.28
C PRO A 103 -0.22 28.67 -10.03
N GLN A 104 -0.80 29.85 -10.22
CA GLN A 104 -1.58 30.53 -9.21
C GLN A 104 -3.08 30.38 -9.57
N PRO A 105 -3.77 29.40 -8.95
CA PRO A 105 -5.15 29.04 -9.29
C PRO A 105 -6.17 30.02 -8.69
N ALA A 106 -6.74 30.91 -9.51
CA ALA A 106 -7.92 31.70 -9.16
C ALA A 106 -9.20 30.99 -9.66
N LEU A 107 -9.38 29.75 -9.21
CA LEU A 107 -10.39 28.81 -9.70
C LEU A 107 -11.83 29.34 -9.55
N ASP A 108 -12.11 30.07 -8.47
CA ASP A 108 -13.43 30.68 -8.18
C ASP A 108 -13.82 31.80 -9.17
N ARG A 109 -12.85 32.28 -9.95
CA ARG A 109 -13.02 33.33 -10.97
C ARG A 109 -12.82 32.81 -12.38
N ASN A 110 -12.79 31.48 -12.58
CA ASN A 110 -12.40 30.81 -13.82
C ASN A 110 -11.12 31.40 -14.46
N THR A 111 -10.13 31.76 -13.64
CA THR A 111 -8.84 32.28 -14.15
C THR A 111 -7.67 31.48 -13.59
N LEU A 112 -6.71 31.20 -14.47
CA LEU A 112 -5.47 30.50 -14.14
C LEU A 112 -4.33 31.47 -14.46
N TYR A 113 -3.53 31.81 -13.46
CA TYR A 113 -2.27 32.51 -13.70
C TYR A 113 -1.16 31.45 -13.77
N LEU A 114 -0.30 31.53 -14.78
CA LEU A 114 0.87 30.67 -14.92
C LEU A 114 2.12 31.55 -14.88
N CYS A 115 3.01 31.31 -13.93
CA CYS A 115 4.20 32.13 -13.68
C CYS A 115 5.48 31.37 -14.04
N GLY A 116 6.45 32.06 -14.64
CA GLY A 116 7.77 31.50 -14.92
C GLY A 116 8.66 31.38 -13.68
N ASP A 117 8.49 32.31 -12.73
CA ASP A 117 9.08 32.29 -11.41
C ASP A 117 7.96 32.29 -10.35
N ARG A 118 8.24 31.77 -9.16
CA ARG A 118 7.36 31.85 -7.99
C ARG A 118 7.44 33.21 -7.29
N VAL A 119 8.58 33.90 -7.42
CA VAL A 119 8.93 35.10 -6.64
C VAL A 119 8.65 36.39 -7.41
N ASP A 120 8.89 36.44 -8.73
CA ASP A 120 8.58 37.62 -9.55
C ASP A 120 7.18 37.53 -10.20
N PRO A 121 6.18 38.30 -9.71
CA PRO A 121 4.83 38.32 -10.27
C PRO A 121 4.78 38.89 -11.70
N LYS A 122 5.82 39.57 -12.20
CA LYS A 122 5.90 40.03 -13.60
C LYS A 122 5.99 38.87 -14.59
N THR A 123 6.43 37.70 -14.13
CA THR A 123 6.48 36.47 -14.95
C THR A 123 5.12 35.79 -15.10
N CYS A 124 4.11 36.22 -14.32
CA CYS A 124 2.77 35.63 -14.32
C CYS A 124 1.93 36.08 -15.51
N GLN A 125 1.42 35.12 -16.27
CA GLN A 125 0.53 35.34 -17.41
C GLN A 125 -0.88 34.83 -17.10
N LYS A 126 -1.89 35.63 -17.44
CA LYS A 126 -3.31 35.28 -17.22
C LYS A 126 -3.85 34.41 -18.36
N TYR A 127 -4.54 33.34 -17.99
CA TYR A 127 -5.32 32.46 -18.85
C TYR A 127 -6.76 32.36 -18.31
N GLN A 128 -7.72 32.12 -19.20
CA GLN A 128 -9.13 31.90 -18.85
C GLN A 128 -9.43 30.40 -18.83
N ILE A 129 -10.02 29.91 -17.75
CA ILE A 129 -10.44 28.50 -17.63
C ILE A 129 -11.79 28.35 -18.34
N ILE A 130 -11.80 27.61 -19.45
CA ILE A 130 -13.03 27.25 -20.16
C ILE A 130 -13.77 26.14 -19.39
N GLU A 131 -13.01 25.14 -18.92
CA GLU A 131 -13.59 23.91 -18.37
C GLU A 131 -12.75 23.33 -17.22
N GLN A 132 -13.44 22.84 -16.18
CA GLN A 132 -12.84 22.13 -15.05
C GLN A 132 -13.40 20.71 -14.98
N LYS A 133 -12.61 19.72 -15.43
CA LYS A 133 -12.99 18.31 -15.45
C LYS A 133 -12.39 17.53 -14.27
N GLY A 134 -13.14 16.58 -13.74
CA GLY A 134 -12.75 15.78 -12.58
C GLY A 134 -11.72 14.68 -12.88
N ILE A 135 -11.34 13.92 -11.85
CA ILE A 135 -10.28 12.89 -11.93
C ILE A 135 -10.56 11.81 -13.00
N PHE A 136 -11.83 11.49 -13.26
CA PHE A 136 -12.22 10.53 -14.30
C PHE A 136 -11.78 10.97 -15.71
N SER A 137 -11.79 12.27 -16.00
CA SER A 137 -11.32 12.80 -17.29
C SER A 137 -9.80 12.83 -17.39
N VAL A 138 -9.08 12.97 -16.27
CA VAL A 138 -7.62 12.79 -16.21
C VAL A 138 -7.27 11.33 -16.54
N ILE A 139 -7.97 10.38 -15.91
CA ILE A 139 -7.82 8.94 -16.17
C ILE A 139 -8.17 8.60 -17.63
N TYR A 140 -9.27 9.13 -18.16
CA TYR A 140 -9.66 8.95 -19.56
C TYR A 140 -8.59 9.49 -20.53
N LYS A 141 -8.08 10.71 -20.31
CA LYS A 141 -6.99 11.31 -21.12
C LYS A 141 -5.67 10.52 -21.02
N TYR A 142 -5.47 9.69 -20.00
CA TYR A 142 -4.29 8.85 -19.85
C TYR A 142 -4.46 7.41 -20.39
N ILE A 143 -5.70 6.96 -20.64
CA ILE A 143 -5.99 5.57 -21.08
C ILE A 143 -6.48 5.50 -22.54
N LEU A 144 -7.11 6.55 -23.07
CA LEU A 144 -7.65 6.60 -24.45
C LEU A 144 -6.90 7.59 -25.37
N ASN A 145 -5.68 7.99 -25.02
CA ASN A 145 -4.83 8.92 -25.78
C ASN A 145 -3.39 8.40 -25.83
#